data_AF-A0A5F2G6Y9-F1
#
_entry.id   AF-A0A5F2G6Y9-F1
#
_cell.length_a   1.000
_cell.length_b   1.000
_cell.length_c   1.000
_cell.angle_alpha   90.00
_cell.angle_beta   90.00
_cell.angle_gamma   90.00
#
_symmetry.space_group_name_H-M   'P 1'
#
loop_
_entity.id
_entity.type
_entity.pdbx_description
1 polymer ?
#
loop_
_entity_poly.entity_id
_entity_poly.type
_entity_poly.pdbx_seq_one_letter_code
_entity_poly.pdbx_strand_id
1 'polypeptide(L)'
;MATKAASFRRQHRIGRAVIYGSLFFMAAFYLMPLWVMITTSVKHLDEIYAGSFIGLPQQISFDAWRTAWSEACNGTACKGLKPYFINSLLLTIPAVIMSTGIGAINGYVITKWRFPGSNVIFGLLLFGCF
;
A
#
# COMPACT_ATOMS: atom_id res chain seq x y z
N MET A 1 40.75 12.35 -24.62
CA MET A 1 39.91 11.23 -24.15
C MET A 1 39.35 11.45 -22.73
N ALA A 2 40.15 11.94 -21.76
CA ALA A 2 39.71 12.18 -20.38
C ALA A 2 38.54 13.18 -20.21
N THR A 3 38.46 14.24 -21.02
CA THR A 3 37.41 15.28 -20.94
C THR A 3 36.02 14.76 -21.29
N LYS A 4 35.92 13.83 -22.27
CA LYS A 4 34.66 13.17 -22.63
C LYS A 4 34.18 12.23 -21.52
N ALA A 5 35.09 11.52 -20.87
CA ALA A 5 34.78 10.64 -19.74
C ALA A 5 34.27 11.41 -18.51
N ALA A 6 34.82 12.59 -18.22
CA ALA A 6 34.35 13.46 -17.14
C ALA A 6 32.94 14.04 -17.42
N SER A 7 32.65 14.42 -18.67
CA SER A 7 31.34 14.92 -19.10
C SER A 7 30.25 13.84 -18.99
N PHE A 8 30.54 12.62 -19.43
CA PHE A 8 29.63 11.48 -19.30
C PHE A 8 29.29 11.14 -17.83
N ARG A 9 30.30 11.17 -16.95
CA ARG A 9 30.09 10.98 -15.50
C ARG A 9 29.22 12.08 -14.89
N ARG A 10 29.40 13.35 -15.29
CA ARG A 10 28.60 14.47 -14.81
C ARG A 10 27.15 14.37 -15.29
N GLN A 11 26.93 14.05 -16.56
CA GLN A 11 25.58 13.83 -17.13
C GLN A 11 24.86 12.68 -16.42
N HIS A 12 25.55 11.56 -16.15
CA HIS A 12 24.97 10.44 -15.41
C HIS A 12 24.62 10.81 -13.96
N ARG A 13 25.47 11.57 -13.26
CA ARG A 13 25.18 12.05 -11.89
C ARG A 13 23.98 13.00 -11.84
N ILE A 14 23.89 13.92 -12.78
CA ILE A 14 22.74 14.84 -12.88
C ILE A 14 21.46 14.06 -13.18
N GLY A 15 21.49 13.11 -14.11
CA GLY A 15 20.36 12.24 -14.41
C GLY A 15 19.86 11.49 -13.18
N ARG A 16 20.76 10.90 -12.39
CA ARG A 16 20.40 10.22 -11.14
C ARG A 16 19.86 11.18 -10.08
N ALA A 17 20.43 12.38 -9.97
CA ALA A 17 19.93 13.39 -9.05
C ALA A 17 18.51 13.83 -9.41
N VAL A 18 18.20 14.01 -10.69
CA VAL A 18 16.84 14.32 -11.17
C VAL A 18 15.89 13.16 -10.88
N ILE A 19 16.27 11.93 -11.22
CA ILE A 19 15.44 10.74 -10.95
C ILE A 19 15.14 10.62 -9.45
N TYR A 20 16.17 10.63 -8.59
CA TYR A 20 15.97 10.50 -7.15
C TYR A 20 15.27 11.70 -6.53
N GLY A 21 15.53 12.91 -7.02
CA GLY A 21 14.79 14.11 -6.60
C GLY A 21 13.31 13.99 -6.91
N SER A 22 12.96 13.58 -8.14
CA SER A 22 11.56 13.37 -8.53
C SER A 22 10.87 12.24 -7.76
N LEU A 23 11.57 11.12 -7.54
CA LEU A 23 11.04 9.99 -6.77
C LEU A 23 10.82 10.37 -5.31
N PHE A 24 11.77 11.10 -4.70
CA PHE A 24 11.64 11.58 -3.33
C PHE A 24 10.49 12.57 -3.18
N PHE A 25 10.38 13.55 -4.09
CA PHE A 25 9.28 14.50 -4.11
C PHE A 25 7.92 13.79 -4.22
N MET A 26 7.81 12.86 -5.17
CA MET A 26 6.58 12.11 -5.40
C MET A 26 6.23 11.22 -4.19
N ALA A 27 7.22 10.56 -3.60
CA ALA A 27 7.03 9.77 -2.39
C ALA A 27 6.56 10.64 -1.21
N ALA A 28 7.20 11.80 -0.98
CA ALA A 28 6.79 12.73 0.07
C ALA A 28 5.35 13.22 -0.12
N PHE A 29 4.97 13.55 -1.35
CA PHE A 29 3.61 13.96 -1.69
C PHE A 29 2.58 12.86 -1.39
N TYR A 30 2.84 11.62 -1.83
CA TYR A 30 1.94 10.49 -1.57
C TYR A 30 1.92 10.04 -0.10
N LEU A 31 3.01 10.25 0.64
CA LEU A 31 3.07 9.94 2.07
C LEU A 31 2.45 11.02 2.95
N MET A 32 2.24 12.24 2.46
CA MET A 32 1.61 13.32 3.21
C MET A 32 0.25 12.93 3.85
N PRO A 33 -0.73 12.35 3.12
CA PRO A 33 -1.99 11.93 3.75
C PRO A 33 -1.79 10.84 4.81
N LEU A 34 -0.86 9.91 4.59
CA LEU A 34 -0.53 8.87 5.58
C LEU A 34 0.09 9.49 6.84
N TRP A 35 0.97 10.48 6.69
CA TRP A 35 1.54 11.25 7.79
C TRP A 35 0.45 11.92 8.63
N VAL A 36 -0.50 12.61 7.98
CA VAL A 36 -1.63 13.26 8.66
C VAL A 36 -2.49 12.22 9.38
N MET A 37 -2.80 11.08 8.76
CA MET A 37 -3.57 10.01 9.40
C MET A 37 -2.87 9.45 10.65
N ILE A 38 -1.58 9.15 10.57
CA ILE A 38 -0.84 8.59 11.70
C ILE A 38 -0.77 9.60 12.85
N THR A 39 -0.38 10.85 12.57
CA THR A 39 -0.26 11.90 13.60
C THR A 39 -1.59 12.21 14.25
N THR A 40 -2.68 12.27 13.51
CA THR A 40 -4.03 12.49 14.06
C THR A 40 -4.58 11.30 14.83
N SER A 41 -4.23 10.06 14.45
CA SER A 41 -4.68 8.85 15.16
C SER A 41 -4.17 8.75 16.62
N VAL A 42 -3.14 9.51 16.96
CA VAL A 42 -2.52 9.54 18.29
C VAL A 42 -2.71 10.86 19.04
N LYS A 43 -3.49 11.79 18.49
CA LYS A 43 -3.84 13.06 19.15
C LYS A 43 -5.08 12.90 20.03
N HIS A 44 -5.19 13.75 21.04
CA HIS A 44 -6.48 13.99 21.69
C HIS A 44 -7.45 14.73 20.76
N LEU A 45 -8.74 14.46 20.91
CA LEU A 45 -9.80 15.08 20.11
C LEU A 45 -9.82 16.60 20.25
N ASP A 46 -9.53 17.12 21.45
CA ASP A 46 -9.51 18.56 21.73
C ASP A 46 -8.44 19.28 20.90
N GLU A 47 -7.28 18.64 20.67
CA GLU A 47 -6.21 19.18 19.81
C GLU A 47 -6.66 19.24 18.35
N ILE A 48 -7.41 18.23 17.88
CA ILE A 48 -7.95 18.17 16.52
C ILE A 48 -9.03 19.26 16.34
N TYR A 49 -9.92 19.42 17.32
CA TYR A 49 -10.96 20.46 17.30
C TYR A 49 -10.40 21.88 17.39
N ALA A 50 -9.24 22.06 18.02
CA ALA A 50 -8.50 23.32 18.03
C ALA A 50 -7.79 23.64 16.70
N GLY A 51 -7.85 22.77 15.69
CA GLY A 51 -7.34 23.03 14.34
C GLY A 51 -5.95 22.45 14.03
N SER A 52 -5.36 21.64 14.93
CA SER A 52 -4.05 21.01 14.71
C SER A 52 -4.18 19.74 13.83
N PHE A 53 -4.28 19.91 12.51
CA PHE A 53 -4.39 18.77 11.58
C PHE A 53 -3.05 18.24 11.08
N ILE A 54 -2.13 19.11 10.64
CA ILE A 54 -0.86 18.72 9.99
C ILE A 54 0.31 18.68 10.99
N GLY A 55 0.19 19.38 12.12
CA GLY A 55 1.24 19.47 13.14
C GLY A 55 1.51 18.15 13.86
N LEU A 56 2.65 18.07 14.54
CA LEU A 56 2.95 16.96 15.44
C LEU A 56 2.02 16.98 16.66
N PRO A 57 1.69 15.82 17.26
CA PRO A 57 0.89 15.76 18.48
C PRO A 57 1.60 16.47 19.63
N GLN A 58 0.88 17.31 20.38
CA GLN A 58 1.43 17.88 21.61
C GLN A 58 1.51 16.85 22.73
N GLN A 59 0.54 15.95 22.77
CA GLN A 59 0.49 14.81 23.68
C GLN A 59 0.07 13.56 22.91
N ILE A 60 0.77 12.46 23.15
CA ILE A 60 0.46 11.17 22.52
C ILE A 60 -0.59 10.46 23.37
N SER A 61 -1.73 10.13 22.76
CA SER A 61 -2.79 9.33 23.36
C SER A 61 -3.17 8.15 22.48
N PHE A 62 -3.56 7.05 23.13
CA PHE A 62 -4.10 5.85 22.49
C PHE A 62 -5.58 5.64 22.82
N ASP A 63 -6.24 6.65 23.39
CA ASP A 63 -7.66 6.56 23.76
C ASP A 63 -8.52 6.34 22.52
N ALA A 64 -8.24 7.06 21.44
CA ALA A 64 -8.93 6.88 20.16
C ALA A 64 -8.81 5.44 19.63
N TRP A 65 -7.65 4.79 19.80
CA TRP A 65 -7.44 3.40 19.42
C TRP A 65 -8.26 2.43 20.27
N ARG A 66 -8.26 2.64 21.60
CA ARG A 66 -9.06 1.83 22.52
C ARG A 66 -10.56 1.95 22.19
N THR A 67 -11.04 3.18 22.08
CA THR A 67 -12.44 3.46 21.76
C THR A 67 -12.82 2.87 20.41
N ALA A 68 -12.02 3.09 19.37
CA ALA A 68 -12.27 2.50 18.05
C ALA A 68 -12.31 0.97 18.08
N TRP A 69 -11.40 0.33 18.81
CA TRP A 69 -11.29 -1.13 18.81
C TRP A 69 -12.43 -1.82 19.56
N SER A 70 -12.83 -1.30 20.73
CA SER A 70 -13.76 -2.00 21.63
C SER A 70 -15.08 -1.30 21.94
N GLU A 71 -15.16 0.02 21.80
CA GLU A 71 -16.27 0.81 22.37
C GLU A 71 -17.08 1.58 21.32
N ALA A 72 -16.52 1.79 20.12
CA ALA A 72 -17.17 2.56 19.07
C ALA A 72 -18.53 1.95 18.69
N CYS A 73 -19.54 2.82 18.63
CA CYS A 73 -20.91 2.48 18.25
C CYS A 73 -21.10 2.62 16.74
N ASN A 74 -21.15 1.49 16.05
CA ASN A 74 -21.37 1.43 14.61
C ASN A 74 -22.85 1.13 14.35
N GLY A 75 -23.72 2.13 14.55
CA GLY A 75 -25.17 2.05 14.32
C GLY A 75 -25.91 1.16 15.31
N THR A 76 -25.86 -0.16 15.12
CA THR A 76 -26.66 -1.14 15.88
C THR A 76 -25.89 -1.83 17.02
N ALA A 77 -24.55 -1.71 17.05
CA ALA A 77 -23.72 -2.34 18.06
C ALA A 77 -22.55 -1.45 18.52
N CYS A 78 -22.37 -1.33 19.83
CA CYS A 78 -21.25 -0.67 20.48
C CYS A 78 -20.19 -1.70 20.90
N LYS A 79 -19.60 -2.36 19.90
CA LYS A 79 -18.55 -3.39 20.10
C LYS A 79 -17.22 -3.00 19.46
N GLY A 80 -17.11 -1.76 18.97
CA GLY A 80 -15.96 -1.29 18.21
C GLY A 80 -15.76 -2.01 16.89
N LEU A 81 -14.57 -1.83 16.30
CA LEU A 81 -14.19 -2.41 15.01
C LEU A 81 -13.74 -3.88 15.10
N LYS A 82 -13.40 -4.38 16.29
CA LYS A 82 -12.88 -5.74 16.50
C LYS A 82 -13.65 -6.84 15.74
N PRO A 83 -14.99 -6.99 15.87
CA PRO A 83 -15.70 -8.07 15.18
C PRO A 83 -15.63 -7.96 13.65
N TYR A 84 -15.68 -6.74 13.11
CA TYR A 84 -15.60 -6.51 11.66
C TYR A 84 -14.20 -6.79 11.10
N PHE A 85 -13.16 -6.45 11.85
CA PHE A 85 -11.79 -6.78 11.49
C PHE A 85 -11.58 -8.29 11.44
N ILE A 86 -12.07 -9.03 12.44
CA ILE A 86 -11.98 -10.49 12.45
C ILE A 86 -12.77 -11.10 11.28
N ASN A 87 -13.98 -10.62 10.99
CA ASN A 87 -14.74 -11.07 9.82
C ASN A 87 -13.97 -10.85 8.51
N SER A 88 -13.28 -9.72 8.38
CA SER A 88 -12.47 -9.41 7.21
C SER A 88 -11.30 -10.37 7.07
N LEU A 89 -10.64 -10.74 8.17
CA LEU A 89 -9.58 -11.76 8.16
C LEU A 89 -10.12 -13.14 7.79
N LEU A 90 -11.24 -13.54 8.40
CA LEU A 90 -11.90 -14.81 8.13
C LEU A 90 -12.38 -14.94 6.68
N LEU A 91 -12.68 -13.82 6.01
CA LEU A 91 -13.02 -13.81 4.59
C LEU A 91 -11.76 -13.79 3.71
N THR A 92 -10.85 -12.85 3.97
CA THR A 92 -9.71 -12.55 3.08
C THR A 92 -8.70 -13.70 3.06
N ILE A 93 -8.35 -14.25 4.21
CA ILE A 93 -7.31 -15.30 4.32
C ILE A 93 -7.69 -16.54 3.49
N PRO A 94 -8.84 -17.21 3.71
CA PRO A 94 -9.18 -18.38 2.92
C PRO A 94 -9.41 -18.04 1.44
N ALA A 95 -10.00 -16.87 1.13
CA ALA A 95 -10.20 -16.45 -0.25
C ALA A 95 -8.87 -16.31 -1.01
N VAL A 96 -7.86 -15.68 -0.40
CA VAL A 96 -6.52 -15.52 -1.00
C VAL A 96 -5.83 -16.87 -1.15
N ILE A 97 -5.88 -17.73 -0.14
CA ILE A 97 -5.28 -19.08 -0.21
C ILE A 97 -5.91 -19.89 -1.34
N MET A 98 -7.24 -19.93 -1.42
CA MET A 98 -7.95 -20.68 -2.45
C MET A 98 -7.71 -20.11 -3.85
N SER A 99 -7.86 -18.79 -4.02
CA SER A 99 -7.69 -18.14 -5.33
C SER A 99 -6.26 -18.24 -5.83
N THR A 100 -5.27 -18.01 -4.96
CA THR A 100 -3.85 -18.16 -5.32
C THR A 100 -3.50 -19.61 -5.60
N GLY A 101 -4.02 -20.55 -4.80
CA GLY A 101 -3.79 -21.98 -5.01
C GLY A 101 -4.33 -22.47 -6.36
N ILE A 102 -5.60 -22.13 -6.66
CA ILE A 102 -6.23 -22.45 -7.95
C ILE A 102 -5.50 -21.74 -9.09
N GLY A 103 -5.15 -20.46 -8.91
CA GLY A 103 -4.39 -19.69 -9.88
C GLY A 103 -3.02 -20.28 -10.19
N ALA A 104 -2.30 -20.75 -9.17
CA ALA A 104 -0.98 -21.37 -9.32
C ALA A 104 -1.06 -22.71 -10.08
N ILE A 105 -2.07 -23.54 -9.79
CA ILE A 105 -2.29 -24.80 -10.49
C ILE A 105 -2.60 -24.54 -11.97
N ASN A 106 -3.51 -23.61 -12.27
CA ASN A 106 -3.85 -23.26 -13.64
C ASN A 106 -2.65 -22.63 -14.38
N GLY A 107 -1.91 -21.74 -13.72
CA GLY A 107 -0.69 -21.16 -14.24
C GLY A 107 0.37 -22.22 -14.57
N TYR A 108 0.51 -23.25 -13.74
CA TYR A 108 1.42 -24.37 -14.01
C TYR A 108 1.02 -25.13 -15.28
N VAL A 109 -0.26 -25.49 -15.43
CA VAL A 109 -0.76 -26.21 -16.61
C VAL A 109 -0.51 -25.42 -17.89
N ILE A 110 -0.82 -24.12 -17.89
CA ILE A 110 -0.70 -23.27 -19.08
C ILE A 110 0.76 -23.03 -19.48
N THR A 111 1.67 -22.93 -18.51
CA THR A 111 3.09 -22.60 -18.79
C THR A 111 3.99 -23.80 -18.99
N LYS A 112 3.65 -24.97 -18.41
CA LYS A 112 4.50 -26.16 -18.46
C LYS A 112 3.96 -27.28 -19.34
N TRP A 113 2.65 -27.36 -19.56
CA TRP A 113 2.06 -28.44 -20.36
C TRP A 113 1.75 -27.98 -21.79
N ARG A 114 2.15 -28.78 -22.78
CA ARG A 114 1.87 -28.49 -24.20
C ARG A 114 0.59 -29.20 -24.64
N PHE A 115 -0.50 -28.45 -24.72
CA PHE A 115 -1.77 -28.88 -25.29
C PHE A 115 -2.09 -28.12 -26.59
N PRO A 116 -2.98 -28.62 -27.46
CA PRO A 116 -3.35 -27.94 -28.70
C PRO A 116 -3.93 -26.54 -28.42
N GLY A 117 -3.31 -25.50 -28.98
CA GLY A 117 -3.70 -24.09 -28.72
C GLY A 117 -3.02 -23.41 -27.52
N SER A 118 -2.13 -24.11 -26.80
CA SER A 118 -1.40 -23.56 -25.62
C SER A 118 -0.67 -22.24 -25.90
N ASN A 119 -0.02 -22.09 -27.05
CA ASN A 119 0.68 -20.84 -27.42
C ASN A 119 -0.27 -19.65 -27.58
N VAL A 120 -1.49 -19.87 -28.08
CA VAL A 120 -2.50 -18.81 -28.27
C VAL A 120 -3.01 -18.35 -26.90
N ILE A 121 -3.37 -19.31 -26.04
CA ILE A 121 -3.84 -19.03 -24.67
C ILE A 121 -2.76 -18.33 -23.84
N PHE A 122 -1.51 -18.80 -23.93
CA PHE A 122 -0.40 -18.17 -23.23
C PHE A 122 -0.13 -16.74 -23.73
N GLY A 123 -0.20 -16.51 -25.05
CA GLY A 123 -0.08 -15.17 -25.64
C GLY A 123 -1.17 -14.20 -25.17
N LEU A 124 -2.43 -14.65 -25.10
CA LEU A 124 -3.54 -13.85 -24.57
C LEU A 124 -3.35 -13.52 -23.08
N LEU A 125 -2.83 -14.47 -22.29
CA LEU A 125 -2.52 -14.26 -20.88
C LEU A 125 -1.43 -13.21 -20.68
N LEU A 126 -0.35 -13.27 -21.47
CA LEU A 126 0.71 -12.25 -21.42
C LEU A 126 0.17 -10.88 -21.83
N PHE A 127 -0.65 -10.81 -22.88
CA PHE A 127 -1.26 -9.55 -23.29
C PHE A 127 -2.14 -8.92 -22.21
N GLY A 128 -2.89 -9.73 -21.44
CA GLY A 128 -3.73 -9.21 -20.35
C GLY A 128 -2.98 -8.81 -19.08
N CYS A 129 -1.70 -9.16 -18.93
CA CYS A 129 -0.88 -8.85 -17.75
C CYS A 129 0.00 -7.60 -17.90
N PHE A 130 -0.01 -6.95 -19.07
CA PHE A 130 0.70 -5.70 -19.37
C PHE A 130 -0.29 -4.62 -19.85
#